data_AF-A0A2I1H9V6-F1
#
_entry.id   AF-A0A2I1H9V6-F1
#
_cell.length_a   1.000
_cell.length_b   1.000
_cell.length_c   1.000
_cell.angle_alpha   90.00
_cell.angle_beta   90.00
_cell.angle_gamma   90.00
#
_symmetry.space_group_name_H-M   'P 1'
#
loop_
_entity.id
_entity.type
_entity.pdbx_description
1 polymer ?
#
loop_
_entity_poly.entity_id
_entity_poly.type
_entity_poly.pdbx_seq_one_letter_code
_entity_poly.pdbx_strand_id
1 'polypeptide(L)'
;MNELHIHFEFFHSGRGNWNWTSLMGPDKEILLQYFPVSEFISGSRGIDIENLWREFYRLYKILRKSSHTDEEILEFEKDAKNWVRTFCRPTIGQMNSAAATPGLYRKDDVTPYMHVFAMHIPYFLRRLKEKGLSLRLFSTCSVEKKNHEQVKLFFGGTTMGGGKKTKPVVYDILVFENRQIFYLINDIPNEITCNNINILDNG
;
A
#
# COMPACT_ATOMS: atom_id res chain seq x y z
N MET A 1 6.09 18.40 1.44
CA MET A 1 5.04 17.53 2.03
C MET A 1 3.67 18.14 1.87
N ASN A 2 3.47 19.38 2.35
CA ASN A 2 2.21 20.12 2.20
C ASN A 2 1.79 20.31 0.74
N GLU A 3 2.74 20.57 -0.17
CA GLU A 3 2.49 20.69 -1.62
C GLU A 3 2.00 19.39 -2.28
N LEU A 4 2.33 18.24 -1.69
CA LEU A 4 1.85 16.93 -2.14
C LEU A 4 0.62 16.47 -1.33
N HIS A 5 0.10 17.32 -0.45
CA HIS A 5 -1.00 17.02 0.47
C HIS A 5 -0.78 15.75 1.32
N ILE A 6 0.48 15.45 1.67
CA ILE A 6 0.82 14.30 2.50
C ILE A 6 0.94 14.73 3.97
N HIS A 7 0.20 14.07 4.86
CA HIS A 7 0.25 14.29 6.32
C HIS A 7 1.39 13.48 6.98
N PHE A 8 2.63 13.71 6.53
CA PHE A 8 3.83 13.11 7.13
C PHE A 8 4.83 14.16 7.60
N GLU A 9 5.12 14.16 8.89
CA GLU A 9 5.95 15.15 9.56
C GLU A 9 6.86 14.48 10.60
N PHE A 10 8.09 14.97 10.69
CA PHE A 10 8.98 14.68 11.80
C PHE A 10 8.84 15.78 12.85
N PHE A 11 8.68 15.41 14.12
CA PHE A 11 8.56 16.36 15.22
C PHE A 11 9.36 15.92 16.43
N HIS A 12 9.80 16.89 17.22
CA HIS A 12 10.56 16.63 18.42
C HIS A 12 9.62 16.37 19.59
N SER A 13 9.69 15.18 20.19
CA SER A 13 9.15 14.99 21.54
C SER A 13 10.19 15.47 22.53
N GLY A 14 9.77 16.22 23.56
CA GLY A 14 10.62 17.00 24.47
C GLY A 14 11.65 16.25 25.34
N ARG A 15 12.23 15.15 24.86
CA ARG A 15 13.30 14.36 25.47
C ARG A 15 14.41 13.98 24.47
N GLY A 16 14.68 14.80 23.46
CA GLY A 16 15.72 14.48 22.47
C GLY A 16 15.31 13.45 21.41
N ASN A 17 14.08 12.93 21.47
CA ASN A 17 13.61 11.90 20.55
C ASN A 17 12.79 12.52 19.42
N TRP A 18 13.22 12.25 18.19
CA TRP A 18 12.43 12.51 16.99
C TRP A 18 11.33 11.46 16.84
N ASN A 19 10.10 11.93 16.69
CA ASN A 19 8.95 11.13 16.29
C ASN A 19 8.51 11.52 14.90
N TRP A 20 7.64 10.70 14.30
CA TRP A 20 7.03 10.96 13.01
C TRP A 20 5.56 10.55 13.01
N THR A 21 4.76 11.19 12.16
CA THR A 21 3.38 10.73 11.91
C THR A 21 3.38 9.52 10.98
N SER A 22 2.35 8.68 11.06
CA SER A 22 2.25 7.50 10.19
C SER A 22 2.08 7.90 8.73
N LEU A 23 2.93 7.35 7.85
CA LEU A 23 2.76 7.47 6.42
C LEU A 23 1.74 6.43 5.93
N MET A 24 0.56 6.89 5.50
CA MET A 24 -0.55 6.01 5.14
C MET A 24 -0.39 5.42 3.73
N GLY A 25 -1.16 4.38 3.41
CA GLY A 25 -1.09 3.69 2.12
C GLY A 25 -1.13 4.63 0.89
N PRO A 26 -2.14 5.51 0.77
CA PRO A 26 -2.21 6.48 -0.33
C PRO A 26 -1.03 7.44 -0.38
N ASP A 27 -0.59 7.92 0.78
CA ASP A 27 0.55 8.85 0.89
C ASP A 27 1.86 8.23 0.42
N LYS A 28 2.07 6.92 0.67
CA LYS A 28 3.23 6.18 0.14
C LYS A 28 3.25 6.19 -1.38
N GLU A 29 2.10 6.02 -2.03
CA GLU A 29 2.00 6.05 -3.50
C GLU A 29 2.33 7.45 -4.04
N ILE A 30 1.81 8.51 -3.40
CA ILE A 30 2.11 9.90 -3.78
C ILE A 30 3.61 10.20 -3.65
N LEU A 31 4.25 9.77 -2.56
CA LEU A 31 5.69 9.96 -2.38
C LEU A 31 6.51 9.27 -3.48
N LEU A 32 6.21 8.00 -3.74
CA LEU A 32 6.89 7.22 -4.77
C LEU A 32 6.72 7.82 -6.16
N GLN A 33 5.60 8.50 -6.42
CA GLN A 33 5.30 9.05 -7.73
C GLN A 33 5.77 10.50 -7.94
N TYR A 34 5.75 11.34 -6.91
CA TYR A 34 5.89 12.78 -7.09
C TYR A 34 6.95 13.44 -6.20
N PHE A 35 7.47 12.77 -5.16
CA PHE A 35 8.44 13.40 -4.27
C PHE A 35 9.76 13.70 -5.01
N PRO A 36 10.23 14.96 -5.06
CA PRO A 36 11.40 15.37 -5.85
C PRO A 36 12.69 15.12 -5.06
N VAL A 37 13.12 13.86 -4.95
CA VAL A 37 14.32 13.48 -4.16
C VAL A 37 15.56 14.25 -4.61
N SER A 38 15.68 14.52 -5.91
CA SER A 38 16.81 15.23 -6.50
C SER A 38 16.99 16.68 -6.02
N GLU A 39 15.94 17.32 -5.50
CA GLU A 39 16.02 18.68 -4.92
C GLU A 39 16.66 18.66 -3.52
N PHE A 40 16.58 17.54 -2.80
CA PHE A 40 17.07 17.39 -1.43
C PHE A 40 18.44 16.69 -1.35
N ILE A 41 18.77 15.88 -2.35
CA ILE A 41 20.05 15.16 -2.43
C ILE A 41 20.83 15.71 -3.62
N SER A 42 21.89 16.46 -3.34
CA SER A 42 22.69 17.10 -4.39
C SER A 42 23.42 16.09 -5.30
N GLY A 43 23.60 16.49 -6.56
CA GLY A 43 24.38 15.74 -7.55
C GLY A 43 23.62 14.59 -8.21
N SER A 44 24.33 13.81 -9.04
CA SER A 44 23.77 12.69 -9.80
C SER A 44 23.12 11.62 -8.91
N ARG A 45 23.60 11.49 -7.66
CA ARG A 45 23.04 10.56 -6.67
C ARG A 45 21.56 10.84 -6.38
N GLY A 46 21.15 12.10 -6.24
CA GLY A 46 19.75 12.42 -5.97
C GLY A 46 18.83 12.04 -7.12
N ILE A 47 19.27 12.34 -8.35
CA ILE A 47 18.58 11.97 -9.60
C ILE A 47 18.45 10.44 -9.70
N ASP A 48 19.53 9.71 -9.40
CA ASP A 48 19.52 8.24 -9.45
C ASP A 48 18.57 7.62 -8.42
N ILE A 49 18.51 8.18 -7.20
CA ILE A 49 17.56 7.71 -6.16
C ILE A 49 16.13 8.04 -6.57
N GLU A 50 15.88 9.22 -7.14
CA GLU A 50 14.57 9.57 -7.64
C GLU A 50 14.10 8.60 -8.73
N ASN A 51 14.94 8.32 -9.72
CA ASN A 51 14.65 7.34 -10.78
C ASN A 51 14.40 5.94 -10.19
N LEU A 52 15.17 5.55 -9.17
CA LEU A 52 14.96 4.28 -8.47
C LEU A 52 13.57 4.21 -7.80
N TRP A 53 13.07 5.31 -7.25
CA TRP A 53 11.70 5.39 -6.69
C TRP A 53 10.64 5.31 -7.79
N ARG A 54 10.83 6.03 -8.92
CA ARG A 54 9.90 5.99 -10.06
C ARG A 54 9.82 4.59 -10.68
N GLU A 55 10.96 3.91 -10.82
CA GLU A 55 10.99 2.52 -11.31
C GLU A 55 10.31 1.55 -10.34
N PHE A 56 10.50 1.72 -9.03
CA PHE A 56 9.76 0.93 -8.05
C PHE A 56 8.25 1.15 -8.16
N TYR A 57 7.82 2.41 -8.30
CA TYR A 57 6.41 2.75 -8.50
C TYR A 57 5.84 2.07 -9.75
N ARG A 58 6.54 2.15 -10.89
CA ARG A 58 6.12 1.48 -12.14
C ARG A 58 5.92 -0.02 -11.93
N LEU A 59 6.89 -0.69 -11.32
CA LEU A 59 6.81 -2.13 -11.03
C LEU A 59 5.67 -2.47 -10.06
N TYR A 60 5.47 -1.65 -9.03
CA TYR A 60 4.34 -1.78 -8.10
C TYR A 60 2.99 -1.66 -8.82
N LYS A 61 2.83 -0.73 -9.77
CA LYS A 61 1.60 -0.60 -10.58
C LYS A 61 1.35 -1.82 -11.45
N ILE A 62 2.40 -2.44 -11.99
CA ILE A 62 2.27 -3.71 -12.73
C ILE A 62 1.68 -4.78 -11.79
N LEU A 63 2.20 -4.94 -10.57
CA LEU A 63 1.69 -5.95 -9.63
C LEU A 63 0.22 -5.79 -9.26
N ARG A 64 -0.30 -4.56 -9.31
CA ARG A 64 -1.68 -4.23 -8.96
C ARG A 64 -2.69 -4.50 -10.08
N LYS A 65 -2.24 -4.87 -11.27
CA LYS A 65 -3.12 -5.26 -12.39
C LYS A 65 -3.97 -6.48 -12.01
N SER A 66 -5.17 -6.56 -12.60
CA SER A 66 -6.09 -7.68 -12.42
C SER A 66 -5.66 -8.96 -13.13
N SER A 67 -4.75 -8.85 -14.09
CA SER A 67 -4.20 -9.95 -14.90
C SER A 67 -2.87 -9.53 -15.51
N HIS A 68 -2.09 -10.52 -15.96
CA HIS A 68 -0.77 -10.34 -16.57
C HIS A 68 -0.57 -11.30 -17.75
N THR A 69 0.05 -10.83 -18.84
CA THR A 69 0.53 -11.70 -19.93
C THR A 69 1.89 -12.33 -19.61
N ASP A 70 2.34 -13.31 -20.39
CA ASP A 70 3.67 -13.91 -20.17
C ASP A 70 4.79 -12.91 -20.45
N GLU A 71 4.61 -12.05 -21.45
CA GLU A 71 5.53 -10.96 -21.80
C GLU A 71 5.64 -9.95 -20.66
N GLU A 72 4.51 -9.53 -20.09
CA GLU A 72 4.49 -8.63 -18.94
C GLU A 72 5.20 -9.22 -17.71
N ILE A 73 5.02 -10.53 -17.47
CA ILE A 73 5.69 -11.22 -16.35
C ILE A 73 7.20 -11.33 -16.60
N LEU A 74 7.61 -11.63 -17.83
CA LEU A 74 9.00 -11.72 -18.22
C LEU A 74 9.71 -10.37 -18.08
N GLU A 75 9.08 -9.30 -18.56
CA GLU A 75 9.57 -7.94 -18.43
C GLU A 75 9.66 -7.53 -16.96
N PHE A 76 8.61 -7.79 -16.17
CA PHE A 76 8.62 -7.54 -14.74
C PHE A 76 9.78 -8.26 -14.03
N GLU A 77 10.04 -9.54 -14.35
CA GLU A 77 11.13 -10.31 -13.76
C GLU A 77 12.50 -9.67 -14.04
N LYS A 78 12.72 -9.28 -15.31
CA LYS A 78 13.97 -8.63 -15.74
C LYS A 78 14.15 -7.29 -15.02
N ASP A 79 13.10 -6.49 -14.99
CA ASP A 79 13.14 -5.14 -14.44
C ASP A 79 13.25 -5.15 -12.91
N ALA A 80 12.55 -6.05 -12.21
CA ALA A 80 12.66 -6.17 -10.76
C ALA A 80 14.07 -6.61 -10.33
N LYS A 81 14.69 -7.53 -11.06
CA LYS A 81 16.09 -7.91 -10.85
C LYS A 81 17.04 -6.75 -11.15
N ASN A 82 16.80 -6.01 -12.23
CA ASN A 82 17.58 -4.84 -12.56
C ASN A 82 17.46 -3.74 -11.50
N TRP A 83 16.25 -3.52 -10.98
CA TRP A 83 15.98 -2.55 -9.93
C TRP A 83 16.77 -2.86 -8.65
N VAL A 84 16.81 -4.12 -8.20
CA VAL A 84 17.66 -4.53 -7.05
C VAL A 84 19.15 -4.35 -7.35
N ARG A 85 19.60 -4.62 -8.59
CA ARG A 85 21.00 -4.37 -8.99
C ARG A 85 21.34 -2.89 -8.96
N THR A 86 20.47 -2.02 -9.47
CA THR A 86 20.63 -0.57 -9.43
C THR A 86 20.65 -0.07 -7.99
N PHE A 87 19.74 -0.55 -7.13
CA PHE A 87 19.75 -0.25 -5.70
C PHE A 87 21.12 -0.54 -5.07
N CYS A 88 21.74 -1.68 -5.41
CA CYS A 88 23.05 -2.11 -4.91
C CYS A 88 24.25 -1.58 -5.71
N ARG A 89 24.08 -0.56 -6.57
CA ARG A 89 25.16 -0.07 -7.43
C ARG A 89 26.34 0.40 -6.57
N PRO A 90 27.53 -0.20 -6.69
CA PRO A 90 28.69 0.20 -5.90
C PRO A 90 29.23 1.55 -6.36
N THR A 91 30.00 2.21 -5.49
CA THR A 91 30.80 3.37 -5.89
C THR A 91 31.84 2.94 -6.92
N ILE A 92 31.93 3.68 -8.02
CA ILE A 92 32.90 3.46 -9.09
C ILE A 92 34.00 4.51 -8.95
N GLY A 93 35.27 4.08 -8.95
CA GLY A 93 36.44 4.94 -8.77
C GLY A 93 37.02 4.88 -7.35
N GLN A 94 38.12 5.58 -7.12
CA GLN A 94 38.73 5.66 -5.79
C GLN A 94 37.88 6.53 -4.87
N MET A 95 37.63 6.06 -3.65
CA MET A 95 36.92 6.81 -2.62
C MET A 95 37.58 8.18 -2.40
N ASN A 96 36.78 9.25 -2.39
CA ASN A 96 37.22 10.66 -2.27
C ASN A 96 37.98 11.24 -3.46
N SER A 97 38.01 10.57 -4.62
CA SER A 97 38.49 11.19 -5.86
C SER A 97 37.38 12.02 -6.52
N ALA A 98 37.74 13.15 -7.16
CA ALA A 98 36.79 13.99 -7.90
C ALA A 98 36.11 13.26 -9.09
N ALA A 99 36.69 12.17 -9.56
CA ALA A 99 36.16 11.32 -10.63
C ALA A 99 35.31 10.14 -10.13
N ALA A 100 35.08 10.01 -8.81
CA ALA A 100 34.30 8.91 -8.26
C ALA A 100 32.80 9.13 -8.48
N THR A 101 32.11 8.12 -8.99
CA THR A 101 30.64 8.09 -9.06
C THR A 101 30.12 7.39 -7.81
N PRO A 102 29.41 8.09 -6.90
CA PRO A 102 28.86 7.47 -5.70
C PRO A 102 27.91 6.32 -6.02
N GLY A 103 28.07 5.22 -5.29
CA GLY A 103 27.09 4.14 -5.25
C GLY A 103 25.79 4.57 -4.59
N LEU A 104 24.75 3.75 -4.68
CA LEU A 104 23.45 4.02 -4.07
C LEU A 104 23.37 3.45 -2.65
N TYR A 105 23.06 2.17 -2.52
CA TYR A 105 22.90 1.48 -1.25
C TYR A 105 23.80 0.23 -1.17
N ARG A 106 24.00 -0.29 0.05
CA ARG A 106 24.82 -1.49 0.26
C ARG A 106 24.00 -2.73 -0.04
N LYS A 107 24.69 -3.82 -0.37
CA LYS A 107 24.05 -5.14 -0.50
C LYS A 107 23.40 -5.61 0.80
N ASP A 108 23.97 -5.21 1.94
CA ASP A 108 23.43 -5.53 3.27
C ASP A 108 22.11 -4.81 3.56
N ASP A 109 21.79 -3.73 2.83
CA ASP A 109 20.54 -2.96 2.97
C ASP A 109 19.37 -3.61 2.19
N VAL A 110 19.61 -4.71 1.46
CA VAL A 110 18.56 -5.43 0.74
C VAL A 110 17.64 -6.13 1.74
N THR A 111 16.40 -5.67 1.80
CA THR A 111 15.40 -6.24 2.71
C THR A 111 14.87 -7.59 2.20
N PRO A 112 14.30 -8.44 3.09
CA PRO A 112 13.60 -9.65 2.68
C PRO A 112 12.49 -9.39 1.66
N TYR A 113 11.77 -8.26 1.77
CA TYR A 113 10.72 -7.89 0.82
C TYR A 113 11.28 -7.62 -0.59
N MET A 114 12.44 -6.98 -0.71
CA MET A 114 13.09 -6.78 -2.00
C MET A 114 13.54 -8.11 -2.63
N HIS A 115 14.05 -9.04 -1.81
CA HIS A 115 14.39 -10.38 -2.27
C HIS A 115 13.16 -11.11 -2.81
N VAL A 116 12.05 -11.13 -2.04
CA VAL A 116 10.79 -11.74 -2.47
C VAL A 116 10.28 -11.09 -3.75
N PHE A 117 10.33 -9.76 -3.82
CA PHE A 117 9.90 -8.97 -4.96
C PHE A 117 10.62 -9.34 -6.27
N ALA A 118 11.94 -9.47 -6.25
CA ALA A 118 12.71 -9.76 -7.46
C ALA A 118 12.79 -11.26 -7.80
N MET A 119 12.73 -12.14 -6.80
CA MET A 119 13.01 -13.57 -6.99
C MET A 119 11.76 -14.46 -6.99
N HIS A 120 10.75 -14.13 -6.19
CA HIS A 120 9.59 -15.02 -5.95
C HIS A 120 8.31 -14.50 -6.59
N ILE A 121 8.11 -13.19 -6.64
CA ILE A 121 6.91 -12.60 -7.25
C ILE A 121 6.71 -13.03 -8.71
N PRO A 122 7.72 -13.03 -9.60
CA PRO A 122 7.52 -13.48 -10.99
C PRO A 122 7.03 -14.94 -11.07
N TYR A 123 7.57 -15.81 -10.19
CA TYR A 123 7.10 -17.18 -10.08
C TYR A 123 5.63 -17.25 -9.61
N PHE A 124 5.25 -16.45 -8.62
CA PHE A 124 3.86 -16.39 -8.18
C PHE A 124 2.92 -15.87 -9.26
N LEU A 125 3.32 -14.85 -10.03
CA LEU A 125 2.51 -14.33 -11.14
C LEU A 125 2.23 -15.42 -12.18
N ARG A 126 3.25 -16.22 -12.56
CA ARG A 126 3.06 -17.37 -13.47
C ARG A 126 2.06 -18.38 -12.91
N ARG A 127 2.25 -18.81 -11.66
CA ARG A 127 1.39 -19.79 -10.99
C ARG A 127 -0.05 -19.34 -10.81
N LEU A 128 -0.25 -18.04 -10.54
CA LEU A 128 -1.58 -17.47 -10.38
C LEU A 128 -2.27 -17.33 -11.74
N LYS A 129 -1.53 -16.89 -12.77
CA LYS A 129 -2.03 -16.82 -14.14
C LYS A 129 -2.53 -18.17 -14.65
N GLU A 130 -1.78 -19.25 -14.42
CA GLU A 130 -2.19 -20.64 -14.75
C GLU A 130 -3.55 -21.01 -14.15
N LYS A 131 -3.94 -20.39 -13.04
CA LYS A 131 -5.21 -20.62 -12.33
C LYS A 131 -6.28 -19.58 -12.65
N GLY A 132 -6.02 -18.64 -13.56
CA GLY A 132 -6.91 -17.50 -13.82
C GLY A 132 -7.05 -16.53 -12.65
N LEU A 133 -6.04 -16.49 -11.75
CA LEU A 133 -6.02 -15.66 -10.56
C LEU A 133 -4.99 -14.54 -10.70
N SER A 134 -5.10 -13.52 -9.85
CA SER A 134 -4.13 -12.43 -9.75
C SER A 134 -3.64 -12.24 -8.31
N LEU A 135 -2.42 -11.70 -8.20
CA LEU A 135 -1.80 -11.44 -6.90
C LEU A 135 -2.62 -10.46 -6.05
N ARG A 136 -3.36 -9.54 -6.70
CA ARG A 136 -4.23 -8.56 -6.04
C ARG A 136 -5.28 -9.22 -5.13
N LEU A 137 -5.78 -10.41 -5.48
CA LEU A 137 -6.77 -11.14 -4.69
C LEU A 137 -6.25 -11.59 -3.32
N PHE A 138 -4.93 -11.75 -3.20
CA PHE A 138 -4.25 -12.18 -1.97
C PHE A 138 -3.72 -11.01 -1.14
N SER A 139 -4.15 -9.78 -1.44
CA SER A 139 -3.78 -8.59 -0.68
C SER A 139 -4.52 -8.52 0.65
N THR A 140 -3.86 -8.01 1.69
CA THR A 140 -4.44 -7.77 3.02
C THR A 140 -5.30 -6.51 3.10
N CYS A 141 -5.38 -5.70 2.04
CA CYS A 141 -6.10 -4.42 2.06
C CYS A 141 -7.57 -4.56 2.52
N SER A 142 -8.26 -5.63 2.12
CA SER A 142 -9.65 -5.85 2.53
C SER A 142 -9.79 -6.13 4.02
N VAL A 143 -8.82 -6.84 4.62
CA VAL A 143 -8.78 -7.14 6.05
C VAL A 143 -8.48 -5.87 6.84
N GLU A 144 -7.52 -5.06 6.38
CA GLU A 144 -7.18 -3.77 7.00
C GLU A 144 -8.36 -2.79 6.96
N LYS A 145 -9.06 -2.72 5.82
CA LYS A 145 -10.29 -1.92 5.68
C LYS A 145 -11.39 -2.40 6.62
N LYS A 146 -11.63 -3.71 6.69
CA LYS A 146 -12.61 -4.32 7.60
C LYS A 146 -12.28 -3.98 9.06
N ASN A 147 -11.01 -4.08 9.46
CA ASN A 147 -10.58 -3.71 10.80
C ASN A 147 -10.83 -2.22 11.08
N HIS A 148 -10.51 -1.32 10.14
CA HIS A 148 -10.79 0.11 10.28
C HIS A 148 -12.30 0.40 10.43
N GLU A 149 -13.14 -0.22 9.60
CA GLU A 149 -14.59 -0.07 9.67
C GLU A 149 -15.16 -0.60 10.98
N GLN A 150 -14.69 -1.77 11.46
CA GLN A 150 -15.12 -2.32 12.74
C GLN A 150 -14.71 -1.41 13.91
N VAL A 151 -13.47 -0.90 13.92
CA VAL A 151 -13.04 0.09 14.92
C VAL A 151 -13.94 1.32 14.88
N LYS A 152 -14.20 1.88 13.70
CA LYS A 152 -15.04 3.07 13.54
C LYS A 152 -16.48 2.85 14.02
N LEU A 153 -17.12 1.76 13.60
CA LEU A 153 -18.53 1.47 13.87
C LEU A 153 -18.78 1.07 15.32
N PHE A 154 -17.94 0.20 15.88
CA PHE A 154 -18.21 -0.41 17.19
C PHE A 154 -17.41 0.21 18.34
N PHE A 155 -16.31 0.92 18.05
CA PHE A 155 -15.42 1.48 19.06
C PHE A 155 -15.25 3.01 18.95
N GLY A 156 -15.50 3.60 17.78
CA GLY A 156 -15.35 5.04 17.54
C GLY A 156 -16.55 5.90 17.96
N GLY A 157 -17.75 5.31 18.06
CA GLY A 157 -19.00 6.06 18.28
C GLY A 157 -19.64 5.96 19.67
N THR A 158 -19.45 4.86 20.41
CA THR A 158 -20.13 4.67 21.70
C THR A 158 -19.34 3.75 22.63
N THR A 159 -18.48 4.32 23.48
CA THR A 159 -18.15 3.81 24.84
C THR A 159 -17.14 4.72 25.57
N MET A 160 -17.17 6.04 25.34
CA MET A 160 -16.41 6.99 26.20
C MET A 160 -16.91 7.04 27.66
N GLY A 161 -17.88 6.20 28.03
CA GLY A 161 -18.43 6.08 29.39
C GLY A 161 -18.60 4.65 29.90
N GLY A 162 -17.99 3.64 29.27
CA GLY A 162 -17.98 2.27 29.82
C GLY A 162 -19.38 1.68 30.06
N GLY A 163 -20.29 1.82 29.09
CA GLY A 163 -21.60 1.18 29.17
C GLY A 163 -21.43 -0.33 29.24
N LYS A 164 -21.73 -0.94 30.40
CA LYS A 164 -21.76 -2.39 30.59
C LYS A 164 -22.90 -3.00 29.78
N LYS A 165 -22.70 -3.18 28.47
CA LYS A 165 -23.52 -4.11 27.69
C LYS A 165 -23.31 -5.51 28.26
N THR A 166 -24.40 -6.26 28.41
CA THR A 166 -24.38 -7.66 28.88
C THR A 166 -23.70 -8.61 27.89
N LYS A 167 -23.66 -8.23 26.60
CA LYS A 167 -23.03 -9.02 25.54
C LYS A 167 -21.71 -8.36 25.08
N PRO A 168 -20.69 -9.16 24.75
CA PRO A 168 -19.44 -8.64 24.17
C PRO A 168 -19.65 -7.96 22.81
N VAL A 169 -18.77 -7.02 22.45
CA VAL A 169 -18.77 -6.33 21.14
C VAL A 169 -18.72 -7.29 19.94
N VAL A 170 -18.10 -8.47 20.12
CA VAL A 170 -18.06 -9.52 19.10
C VAL A 170 -19.47 -9.97 18.71
N TYR A 171 -20.42 -10.00 19.65
CA TYR A 171 -21.81 -10.32 19.35
C TYR A 171 -22.44 -9.27 18.45
N ASP A 172 -22.20 -7.99 18.72
CA ASP A 172 -22.73 -6.88 17.91
C ASP A 172 -22.15 -6.92 16.49
N ILE A 173 -20.85 -7.22 16.34
CA ILE A 173 -20.19 -7.43 15.04
C ILE A 173 -20.84 -8.60 14.29
N LEU A 174 -21.00 -9.76 14.93
CA LEU A 174 -21.60 -10.95 14.31
C LEU A 174 -23.04 -10.70 13.84
N VAL A 175 -23.85 -10.02 14.67
CA VAL A 175 -25.23 -9.68 14.31
C VAL A 175 -25.26 -8.72 13.12
N PHE A 176 -24.38 -7.70 13.11
CA PHE A 176 -24.28 -6.76 12.00
C PHE A 176 -23.87 -7.47 10.70
N GLU A 177 -22.82 -8.29 10.72
CA GLU A 177 -22.34 -9.01 9.53
C GLU A 177 -23.38 -10.00 9.01
N ASN A 178 -24.05 -10.75 9.89
CA ASN A 178 -25.12 -11.66 9.49
C ASN A 178 -26.30 -10.94 8.83
N ARG A 179 -26.65 -9.73 9.28
CA ARG A 179 -27.68 -8.91 8.63
C ARG A 179 -27.25 -8.47 7.24
N GLN A 180 -26.01 -8.01 7.08
CA GLN A 180 -25.49 -7.63 5.76
C GLN A 180 -25.51 -8.81 4.78
N ILE A 181 -25.13 -10.01 5.23
CA ILE A 181 -25.20 -11.23 4.42
C ILE A 181 -26.65 -11.56 4.06
N PHE A 182 -27.58 -11.50 5.03
CA PHE A 182 -28.99 -11.76 4.77
C PHE A 182 -29.54 -10.82 3.70
N TYR A 183 -29.26 -9.52 3.81
CA TYR A 183 -29.73 -8.56 2.81
C TYR A 183 -29.13 -8.81 1.44
N LEU A 184 -27.84 -9.14 1.35
CA LEU A 184 -27.18 -9.49 0.10
C LEU A 184 -27.78 -10.75 -0.56
N ILE A 185 -28.05 -11.80 0.22
CA ILE A 185 -28.62 -13.06 -0.30
C ILE A 185 -30.05 -12.88 -0.81
N ASN A 186 -30.80 -11.96 -0.19
CA ASN A 186 -32.22 -11.73 -0.52
C ASN A 186 -32.43 -10.53 -1.45
N ASP A 187 -31.36 -9.97 -2.04
CA ASP A 187 -31.39 -8.76 -2.87
C ASP A 187 -32.15 -7.58 -2.21
N ILE A 188 -32.07 -7.48 -0.88
CA ILE A 188 -32.72 -6.41 -0.11
C ILE A 188 -31.78 -5.20 -0.09
N PRO A 189 -32.25 -3.99 -0.48
CA PRO A 189 -31.42 -2.79 -0.42
C PRO A 189 -30.94 -2.49 1.00
N ASN A 190 -29.63 -2.36 1.17
CA ASN A 190 -28.99 -1.97 2.45
C ASN A 190 -29.10 -0.47 2.76
N GLU A 191 -29.56 0.32 1.79
CA GLU A 191 -29.82 1.75 1.93
C GLU A 191 -31.19 2.07 1.33
N ILE A 192 -32.04 2.75 2.11
CA ILE A 192 -33.27 3.33 1.59
C ILE A 192 -32.85 4.58 0.82
N THR A 193 -32.72 4.48 -0.50
CA THR A 193 -32.73 5.65 -1.37
C THR A 193 -34.20 6.05 -1.60
N CYS A 194 -34.47 7.35 -1.59
CA CYS A 194 -35.83 7.93 -1.67
C CYS A 194 -36.65 7.47 -2.90
N ASN A 195 -36.02 6.77 -3.85
CA ASN A 195 -36.65 6.27 -5.07
C ASN A 195 -37.51 5.00 -4.86
N ASN A 196 -37.38 4.30 -3.71
CA ASN A 196 -38.15 3.08 -3.44
C ASN A 196 -39.48 3.33 -2.69
N ILE A 197 -39.87 4.59 -2.48
CA ILE A 197 -41.06 4.96 -1.69
C ILE A 197 -42.33 5.07 -2.58
N ASN A 198 -42.20 5.11 -3.91
CA ASN A 198 -43.32 5.43 -4.80
C ASN A 198 -43.90 4.24 -5.61
N ILE A 199 -43.83 3.02 -5.10
CA ILE A 199 -44.64 1.93 -5.66
C ILE A 199 -45.48 1.34 -4.55
N LEU A 200 -46.63 1.97 -4.32
CA LEU A 200 -47.94 1.41 -3.95
C LEU A 200 -48.73 2.50 -3.24
N ASP A 201 -49.28 3.43 -4.01
CA ASP A 201 -50.48 4.16 -3.60
C ASP A 201 -51.43 4.28 -4.79
N ASN A 202 -52.48 3.45 -4.69
CA ASN A 202 -53.87 3.65 -5.12
C ASN A 202 -54.25 3.64 -6.60
N GLY A 203 -55.17 2.72 -6.93
CA GLY A 203 -56.15 2.86 -8.02
C GLY A 203 -56.32 1.63 -8.88
#